data_AF-A0AB74GZG0-F1
#
_entry.id   AF-A0AB74GZG0-F1
#
_cell.length_a   1.000
_cell.length_b   1.000
_cell.length_c   1.000
_cell.angle_alpha   90.00
_cell.angle_beta   90.00
_cell.angle_gamma   90.00
#
_symmetry.space_group_name_H-M   'P 1'
#
loop_
_entity.id
_entity.type
_entity.pdbx_description
1 polymer ?
#
loop_
_entity_poly.entity_id
_entity_poly.type
_entity_poly.pdbx_seq_one_letter_code
_entity_poly.pdbx_strand_id
1 'polypeptide(L)'
;MFDGNKELKEFIMTLTGTLIFGEDSEITPLPARTTDRDILRAIMEGGTAKIYHCNDSDKCLKVVADANVTIARDKALKSQITKLLTSIQNKAMSDTPLDAREQGFISSTTIPVFKYLIDPQMLGVSTASFTS
;
A
#
# COMPACT_ATOMS: atom_id res chain seq x y z
N MET A 1 0.21 -4.61 9.35
CA MET A 1 0.78 -4.00 8.12
C MET A 1 0.50 -2.50 8.03
N PHE A 2 -0.62 -2.00 8.59
CA PHE A 2 -1.05 -0.61 8.44
C PHE A 2 -1.11 0.20 9.76
N ASP A 3 -0.71 -0.40 10.87
CA ASP A 3 -0.64 0.30 12.16
C ASP A 3 0.61 1.16 12.26
N GLY A 4 0.42 2.40 12.72
CA GLY A 4 1.49 3.34 13.06
C GLY A 4 1.85 4.38 12.00
N ASN A 5 1.21 4.39 10.82
CA ASN A 5 1.49 5.39 9.78
C ASN A 5 0.28 6.33 9.61
N LYS A 6 0.39 7.55 10.14
CA LYS A 6 -0.68 8.57 10.11
C LYS A 6 -1.06 8.91 8.68
N GLU A 7 -0.06 9.06 7.82
CA GLU A 7 -0.23 9.39 6.40
C GLU A 7 -1.04 8.30 5.69
N LEU A 8 -0.85 7.02 6.03
CA LEU A 8 -1.61 5.93 5.45
C LEU A 8 -3.07 5.90 5.93
N LYS A 9 -3.33 6.25 7.19
CA LYS A 9 -4.70 6.35 7.73
C LYS A 9 -5.48 7.49 7.06
N GLU A 10 -4.86 8.66 6.99
CA GLU A 10 -5.37 9.85 6.29
C GLU A 10 -5.59 9.60 4.80
N PHE A 11 -4.70 8.81 4.21
CA PHE A 11 -4.81 8.36 2.83
C PHE A 11 -6.02 7.43 2.63
N ILE A 12 -6.19 6.39 3.46
CA ILE A 12 -7.36 5.49 3.39
C ILE A 12 -8.65 6.29 3.58
N MET A 13 -8.67 7.21 4.54
CA MET A 13 -9.77 8.14 4.78
C MET A 13 -10.09 8.97 3.54
N THR A 14 -9.08 9.41 2.79
CA THR A 14 -9.25 10.16 1.53
C THR A 14 -9.86 9.28 0.43
N LEU A 15 -9.44 8.02 0.33
CA LEU A 15 -10.03 7.10 -0.64
C LEU A 15 -11.47 6.75 -0.29
N THR A 16 -11.74 6.30 0.93
CA THR A 16 -13.06 5.79 1.32
C THR A 16 -14.06 6.89 1.61
N GLY A 17 -13.59 8.09 1.89
CA GLY A 17 -14.36 9.12 2.58
C GLY A 17 -14.56 8.76 4.06
N THR A 18 -15.05 9.72 4.82
CA THR A 18 -15.40 9.53 6.23
C THR A 18 -16.44 10.56 6.69
N LEU A 19 -17.00 10.36 7.87
CA LEU A 19 -17.81 11.36 8.58
C LEU A 19 -17.05 11.79 9.83
N ILE A 20 -16.85 13.09 9.99
CA ILE A 20 -16.26 13.66 11.20
C ILE A 20 -17.40 14.14 12.10
N PHE A 21 -17.40 13.67 13.35
CA PHE A 21 -18.33 14.08 14.40
C PHE A 21 -17.65 15.11 15.31
N GLY A 22 -18.03 16.37 15.17
CA GLY A 22 -17.51 17.49 15.97
C GLY A 22 -18.06 17.54 17.39
N GLU A 23 -17.50 18.42 18.22
CA GLU A 23 -17.88 18.58 19.64
C GLU A 23 -19.34 19.07 19.80
N ASP A 24 -19.89 19.79 18.83
CA ASP A 24 -21.26 20.33 18.85
C ASP A 24 -22.30 19.46 18.09
N SER A 25 -22.03 18.16 17.92
CA SER A 25 -22.83 17.26 17.05
C SER A 25 -22.88 17.68 15.57
N GLU A 26 -21.98 18.57 15.15
CA GLU A 26 -21.79 18.92 13.74
C GLU A 26 -21.18 17.72 13.00
N ILE A 27 -21.82 17.30 11.91
CA ILE A 27 -21.34 16.21 11.06
C ILE A 27 -20.73 16.83 9.80
N THR A 28 -19.41 16.67 9.65
CA THR A 28 -18.70 17.08 8.44
C THR A 28 -18.44 15.86 7.56
N PRO A 29 -19.16 15.71 6.43
CA PRO A 29 -18.88 14.63 5.49
C PRO A 29 -17.64 14.94 4.65
N LEU A 30 -16.72 13.97 4.57
CA LEU A 30 -15.60 13.97 3.64
C LEU A 30 -15.88 12.95 2.53
N PRO A 31 -16.18 13.39 1.30
CA PRO A 31 -16.50 12.48 0.21
C PRO A 31 -15.27 11.66 -0.20
N ALA A 32 -15.53 10.43 -0.62
CA ALA A 32 -14.52 9.54 -1.20
C ALA A 32 -13.87 10.16 -2.45
N ARG A 33 -12.53 10.13 -2.53
CA ARG A 33 -11.76 10.56 -3.72
C ARG A 33 -11.24 9.37 -4.54
N THR A 34 -11.98 8.26 -4.58
CA THR A 34 -11.57 7.02 -5.29
C THR A 34 -11.33 7.20 -6.79
N THR A 35 -11.91 8.21 -7.42
CA THR A 35 -11.75 8.51 -8.85
C THR A 35 -10.60 9.46 -9.14
N ASP A 36 -9.92 9.98 -8.12
CA ASP A 36 -8.79 10.87 -8.29
C ASP A 36 -7.55 10.10 -8.76
N ARG A 37 -7.15 10.36 -10.00
CA ARG A 37 -6.05 9.65 -10.65
C ARG A 37 -4.70 9.98 -10.06
N ASP A 38 -4.51 11.18 -9.51
CA ASP A 38 -3.24 11.59 -8.94
C ASP A 38 -3.01 10.90 -7.60
N ILE A 39 -4.09 10.78 -6.81
CA ILE A 39 -4.12 9.98 -5.57
C ILE A 39 -3.78 8.52 -5.89
N LEU A 40 -4.50 7.90 -6.83
CA LEU A 40 -4.26 6.51 -7.21
C LEU A 40 -2.83 6.26 -7.70
N ARG A 41 -2.33 7.16 -8.56
CA ARG A 41 -0.97 7.05 -9.11
C ARG A 41 0.10 7.21 -8.03
N ALA A 42 -0.04 8.17 -7.12
CA ALA A 42 0.93 8.42 -6.07
C ALA A 42 1.10 7.20 -5.15
N ILE A 43 0.04 6.43 -4.88
CA ILE A 43 0.15 5.18 -4.10
C ILE A 43 0.88 4.12 -4.89
N MET A 44 0.46 3.92 -6.14
CA MET A 44 0.89 2.78 -6.93
C MET A 44 2.35 2.94 -7.34
N GLU A 45 2.73 4.15 -7.74
CA GLU A 45 4.03 4.43 -8.36
C GLU A 45 4.90 5.43 -7.58
N GLY A 46 4.34 6.12 -6.59
CA GLY A 46 4.98 7.26 -5.94
C GLY A 46 4.63 8.58 -6.64
N GLY A 47 4.95 9.69 -6.00
CA GLY A 47 4.61 11.04 -6.47
C GLY A 47 3.91 11.86 -5.39
N THR A 48 3.45 13.04 -5.78
CA THR A 48 2.74 13.96 -4.88
C THR A 48 1.25 13.93 -5.19
N ALA A 49 0.42 13.81 -4.15
CA ALA A 49 -1.03 13.87 -4.23
C ALA A 49 -1.60 14.75 -3.13
N LYS A 50 -2.83 15.19 -3.33
CA LYS A 50 -3.59 15.96 -2.34
C LYS A 50 -4.50 15.03 -1.55
N ILE A 51 -4.28 14.94 -0.25
CA ILE A 51 -5.09 14.10 0.64
C ILE A 51 -5.74 14.93 1.75
N TYR A 52 -6.72 14.32 2.40
CA TYR A 52 -7.26 14.81 3.65
C TYR A 52 -6.26 14.60 4.78
N HIS A 53 -5.83 15.68 5.41
CA HIS A 53 -4.89 15.65 6.51
C HIS A 53 -5.52 16.19 7.79
N CYS A 54 -5.37 15.46 8.89
CA CYS A 54 -5.78 15.89 10.21
C CYS A 54 -4.79 16.92 10.75
N ASN A 55 -5.28 18.09 11.15
CA ASN A 55 -4.46 19.13 11.76
C ASN A 55 -3.81 18.68 13.09
N ASP A 56 -4.42 17.73 13.78
CA ASP A 56 -3.92 17.08 14.97
C ASP A 56 -3.84 15.55 14.78
N SER A 57 -3.18 14.84 15.68
CA SER A 57 -2.98 13.38 15.59
C SER A 57 -3.88 12.58 16.53
N ASP A 58 -4.75 13.25 17.28
CA ASP A 58 -5.46 12.65 18.42
C ASP A 58 -6.96 12.54 18.14
N LYS A 59 -7.63 13.67 17.87
CA LYS A 59 -9.08 13.72 17.62
C LYS A 59 -9.42 13.86 16.13
N CYS A 60 -8.54 14.43 15.30
CA CYS A 60 -8.79 14.70 13.87
C CYS A 60 -10.15 15.37 13.60
N LEU A 61 -10.54 16.34 14.43
CA LEU A 61 -11.83 17.03 14.28
C LEU A 61 -11.79 18.11 13.21
N LYS A 62 -10.58 18.50 12.77
CA LYS A 62 -10.39 19.49 11.70
C LYS A 62 -9.48 18.90 10.63
N VAL A 63 -9.97 18.90 9.39
CA VAL A 63 -9.25 18.34 8.25
C VAL A 63 -8.88 19.43 7.26
N VAL A 64 -7.63 19.41 6.83
CA VAL A 64 -7.13 20.17 5.69
C VAL A 64 -7.41 19.35 4.43
N ALA A 65 -8.23 19.89 3.54
CA ALA A 65 -8.77 19.14 2.41
C ALA A 65 -7.74 18.80 1.31
N ASP A 66 -6.67 19.58 1.20
CA ASP A 66 -5.74 19.56 0.07
C ASP A 66 -4.27 19.56 0.51
N ALA A 67 -3.96 18.81 1.57
CA ALA A 67 -2.59 18.67 2.03
C ALA A 67 -1.77 17.86 1.01
N ASN A 68 -0.62 18.42 0.60
CA ASN A 68 0.30 17.73 -0.29
C ASN A 68 1.06 16.65 0.50
N VAL A 69 0.94 15.41 0.05
CA VAL A 69 1.74 14.28 0.54
C VAL A 69 2.54 13.72 -0.61
N THR A 70 3.84 13.56 -0.39
CA THR A 70 4.78 12.98 -1.36
C THR A 70 5.15 11.58 -0.93
N ILE A 71 4.79 10.59 -1.74
CA ILE A 71 5.16 9.20 -1.56
C ILE A 71 6.41 8.94 -2.38
N ALA A 72 7.51 8.61 -1.71
CA ALA A 72 8.73 8.20 -2.38
C ALA A 72 8.49 6.91 -3.19
N ARG A 73 9.10 6.82 -4.38
CA ARG A 73 8.90 5.68 -5.30
C ARG A 73 9.23 4.32 -4.68
N ASP A 74 10.23 4.28 -3.79
CA ASP A 74 10.65 3.07 -3.07
C ASP A 74 9.68 2.65 -1.94
N LYS A 75 8.81 3.58 -1.53
CA LYS A 75 7.72 3.39 -0.57
C LYS A 75 6.37 3.21 -1.24
N ALA A 76 6.27 3.39 -2.55
CA ALA A 76 5.07 3.12 -3.32
C ALA A 76 4.67 1.64 -3.26
N LEU A 77 3.37 1.36 -3.36
CA LEU A 77 2.82 0.01 -3.20
C LEU A 77 3.44 -0.98 -4.19
N LYS A 78 3.61 -0.60 -5.46
CA LYS A 78 4.27 -1.44 -6.46
C LYS A 78 5.70 -1.80 -6.04
N SER A 79 6.48 -0.84 -5.55
CA SER A 79 7.85 -1.09 -5.11
C SER A 79 7.89 -1.99 -3.88
N GLN A 80 6.99 -1.77 -2.91
CA GLN A 80 6.91 -2.61 -1.71
C GLN A 80 6.51 -4.05 -2.04
N ILE A 81 5.51 -4.24 -2.90
CA ILE A 81 5.08 -5.57 -3.36
C ILE A 81 6.22 -6.25 -4.15
N THR A 82 6.88 -5.55 -5.07
CA THR A 82 8.01 -6.13 -5.82
C THR A 82 9.12 -6.59 -4.87
N LYS A 83 9.51 -5.77 -3.89
CA LYS A 83 10.51 -6.14 -2.87
C LYS A 83 10.09 -7.37 -2.08
N LEU A 84 8.81 -7.45 -1.70
CA LEU A 84 8.27 -8.58 -0.95
C LEU A 84 8.28 -9.86 -1.77
N LEU A 85 7.83 -9.81 -3.04
CA LEU A 85 7.86 -10.95 -3.95
C LEU A 85 9.29 -11.44 -4.20
N THR A 86 10.24 -10.53 -4.44
CA THR A 86 11.66 -10.87 -4.60
C THR A 86 12.24 -11.49 -3.33
N SER A 87 11.87 -10.98 -2.14
CA SER A 87 12.31 -11.56 -0.86
C SER A 87 11.80 -12.99 -0.68
N ILE A 88 10.52 -13.23 -0.96
CA ILE A 88 9.90 -14.57 -0.92
C ILE A 88 10.63 -15.51 -1.91
N GLN A 89 10.85 -15.06 -3.13
CA GLN A 89 11.53 -15.85 -4.16
C GLN A 89 12.95 -16.23 -3.74
N ASN A 90 13.73 -15.27 -3.24
CA ASN A 90 15.10 -15.54 -2.80
C ASN A 90 15.14 -16.54 -1.65
N LYS A 91 14.24 -16.40 -0.67
CA LYS A 91 14.13 -17.32 0.47
C LYS A 91 13.68 -18.72 0.05
N ALA A 92 12.80 -18.82 -0.94
CA ALA A 92 12.41 -20.10 -1.53
C ALA A 92 13.60 -20.80 -2.21
N MET A 93 14.47 -20.06 -2.91
CA MET A 93 15.68 -20.63 -3.53
C MET A 93 16.75 -21.04 -2.52
N SER A 94 16.91 -20.27 -1.44
CA SER A 94 17.93 -20.52 -0.41
C SER A 94 17.43 -21.37 0.77
N ASP A 95 16.27 -22.01 0.62
CA ASP A 95 15.59 -22.81 1.65
C ASP A 95 15.54 -22.10 3.03
N THR A 96 15.30 -20.79 3.00
CA THR A 96 15.28 -19.92 4.17
C THR A 96 13.83 -19.67 4.61
N PRO A 97 13.51 -19.73 5.91
CA PRO A 97 12.15 -19.49 6.38
C PRO A 97 11.61 -18.09 6.03
N LEU A 98 10.33 -18.04 5.64
CA LEU A 98 9.60 -16.79 5.44
C LEU A 98 9.32 -16.09 6.77
N ASP A 99 9.40 -14.76 6.76
CA ASP A 99 9.03 -13.94 7.91
C ASP A 99 7.51 -13.74 8.04
N ALA A 100 7.07 -13.19 9.16
CA ALA A 100 5.64 -12.99 9.44
C ALA A 100 4.92 -12.10 8.42
N ARG A 101 5.62 -11.13 7.80
CA ARG A 101 5.04 -10.25 6.79
C ARG A 101 4.86 -10.99 5.46
N GLU A 102 5.85 -11.78 5.07
CA GLU A 102 5.80 -12.63 3.87
C GLU A 102 4.71 -13.71 3.99
N GLN A 103 4.62 -14.38 5.14
CA GLN A 103 3.57 -15.36 5.41
C GLN A 103 2.17 -14.72 5.39
N GLY A 104 2.02 -13.55 6.01
CA GLY A 104 0.77 -12.78 5.99
C GLY A 104 0.37 -12.32 4.58
N PHE A 105 1.34 -11.99 3.73
CA PHE A 105 1.05 -11.64 2.34
C PHE A 105 0.56 -12.85 1.53
N ILE A 106 1.22 -14.00 1.64
CA ILE A 106 0.81 -15.22 0.93
C ILE A 106 -0.58 -15.69 1.36
N SER A 107 -0.89 -15.63 2.66
CA SER A 107 -2.19 -16.05 3.18
C SER A 107 -3.34 -15.07 2.89
N SER A 108 -3.03 -13.80 2.62
CA SER A 108 -4.03 -12.77 2.31
C SER A 108 -4.38 -12.67 0.83
N THR A 109 -3.59 -13.27 -0.06
CA THR A 109 -3.88 -13.29 -1.49
C THR A 109 -4.70 -14.53 -1.88
N THR A 110 -5.87 -14.34 -2.49
CA THR A 110 -6.70 -15.45 -3.02
C THR A 110 -6.02 -16.21 -4.15
N ILE A 111 -5.17 -15.52 -4.92
CA ILE A 111 -4.31 -16.14 -5.92
C ILE A 111 -3.16 -16.82 -5.17
N PRO A 112 -2.83 -18.10 -5.47
CA PRO A 112 -1.71 -18.79 -4.84
C PRO A 112 -0.39 -18.24 -5.39
N VAL A 113 -0.02 -17.02 -4.99
CA VAL A 113 1.19 -16.31 -5.43
C VAL A 113 2.43 -17.18 -5.23
N PHE A 114 2.49 -17.91 -4.12
CA PHE A 114 3.58 -18.85 -3.84
C PHE A 114 3.72 -19.92 -4.95
N LYS A 115 2.61 -20.49 -5.44
CA LYS A 115 2.61 -21.49 -6.52
C LYS A 115 3.15 -20.90 -7.83
N TYR A 116 2.80 -19.67 -8.17
CA TYR A 116 3.30 -19.00 -9.38
C TYR A 116 4.76 -18.56 -9.28
N LEU A 117 5.25 -18.19 -8.09
CA LEU A 117 6.65 -17.82 -7.88
C LEU A 117 7.59 -19.02 -7.99
N ILE A 118 7.16 -20.20 -7.55
CA ILE A 118 7.94 -21.43 -7.60
C ILE A 118 7.75 -22.24 -8.89
N ASP A 119 6.63 -22.05 -9.63
CA ASP A 119 6.35 -22.78 -10.88
C ASP A 119 7.42 -22.61 -11.98
N PRO A 120 7.96 -21.41 -12.30
CA PRO A 120 9.01 -21.30 -13.31
C PRO A 120 10.30 -22.00 -12.88
N GLN A 121 10.51 -22.23 -11.58
CA GLN A 121 11.65 -22.96 -11.05
C GLN A 121 11.43 -24.48 -11.08
N MET A 122 10.21 -24.94 -10.84
CA MET A 122 9.80 -26.34 -11.01
C MET A 122 9.76 -26.79 -12.47
N LEU A 123 9.62 -25.84 -13.41
CA LEU A 123 9.63 -26.07 -14.86
C LEU A 123 11.02 -25.90 -15.51
N GLY A 124 12.09 -25.70 -14.73
CA GLY A 124 13.45 -25.64 -15.25
C GLY A 124 13.73 -24.45 -16.19
N VAL A 125 12.97 -23.36 -16.09
CA VAL A 125 13.22 -22.17 -16.92
C VAL A 125 14.39 -21.39 -16.31
N SER A 126 15.58 -21.73 -16.79
CA SER A 126 16.81 -20.96 -16.54
C SER A 126 16.63 -19.54 -17.07
N THR A 127 17.01 -18.54 -16.27
CA THR A 127 16.96 -17.09 -16.56
C THR A 127 17.95 -16.64 -17.65
N ALA A 128 18.03 -17.36 -18.77
CA ALA A 128 18.96 -17.07 -19.86
C ALA A 128 18.30 -16.35 -21.06
N SER A 129 17.02 -15.98 -20.99
CA SER A 129 16.29 -15.46 -22.17
C SER A 129 15.72 -14.05 -22.04
N PHE A 130 16.03 -13.30 -20.97
CA PHE A 130 15.67 -11.88 -20.84
C PHE A 130 16.90 -10.97 -21.03
N THR A 131 17.65 -11.19 -22.11
CA THR A 131 18.50 -10.16 -22.73
C THR A 131 18.43 -10.32 -24.24
N SER A 132 17.54 -9.56 -24.86
CA SER A 132 17.64 -9.03 -26.23
C SER A 132 16.76 -7.80 -26.34
#